data_AF-A0A938B568-F1
#
_entry.id   AF-A0A938B568-F1
#
_cell.length_a   1.000
_cell.length_b   1.000
_cell.length_c   1.000
_cell.angle_alpha   90.00
_cell.angle_beta   90.00
_cell.angle_gamma   90.00
#
_symmetry.space_group_name_H-M   'P 1'
#
loop_
_entity.id
_entity.type
_entity.pdbx_description
1 polymer ?
#
loop_
_entity_poly.entity_id
_entity_poly.type
_entity_poly.pdbx_seq_one_letter_code
_entity_poly.pdbx_strand_id
1 'polypeptide(L)'
;MSETPSGELEILLPDGFSPEHKDAVLRYLKEGATFSLIERSLAFEGFDRLRQAVVYLRGASLSFASVYESLVEQRFADSFIESLLKAEDIARFSERLRALIARQIVNALKDRGYFQQDVPASQFLMGYCLYWWYSFSKGYAFEIEIFRDLASTGIVFESHDLFSPQGRRSRHDLVVSSFRGDVKTSTYFWHTSRTATLRSDFYITQIIGRERKLAKVVFLRKTFWDEINGETFHSTVASLPHVLPKPTLIIHHGVPWVVIDYALWKEKILFNQKQER
;
A
#
# COMPACT_ATOMS: atom_id res chain seq x y z
N MET A 1 25.13 16.09 -42.31
CA MET A 1 24.15 16.63 -41.35
C MET A 1 23.13 15.53 -41.12
N SER A 2 23.25 14.78 -40.02
CA SER A 2 22.22 13.79 -39.66
C SER A 2 21.07 14.54 -39.01
N GLU A 3 19.88 14.48 -39.61
CA GLU A 3 18.65 14.92 -38.97
C GLU A 3 18.48 14.14 -37.67
N THR A 4 18.62 14.82 -36.53
CA THR A 4 18.22 14.28 -35.24
C THR A 4 16.72 13.97 -35.34
N PRO A 5 16.26 12.73 -35.08
CA PRO A 5 14.84 12.43 -35.11
C PRO A 5 14.12 13.36 -34.13
N SER A 6 13.03 13.95 -34.59
CA SER A 6 12.08 14.70 -33.76
C SER A 6 11.83 13.95 -32.45
N GLY A 7 11.85 14.68 -31.33
CA GLY A 7 11.69 14.15 -29.97
C GLY A 7 10.29 13.60 -29.68
N GLU A 8 9.84 12.64 -30.48
CA GLU A 8 8.60 11.91 -30.37
C GLU A 8 8.61 11.00 -29.14
N LEU A 9 7.44 10.79 -28.57
CA LEU A 9 7.27 9.95 -27.38
C LEU A 9 7.19 8.48 -27.80
N GLU A 10 8.12 7.68 -27.34
CA GLU A 10 8.08 6.22 -27.52
C GLU A 10 8.08 5.52 -26.15
N ILE A 11 7.32 4.42 -26.05
CA ILE A 11 7.23 3.61 -24.83
C ILE A 11 7.49 2.15 -25.17
N LEU A 12 8.50 1.59 -24.52
CA LEU A 12 8.81 0.16 -24.57
C LEU A 12 8.27 -0.53 -23.31
N LEU A 13 7.38 -1.49 -23.52
CA LEU A 13 6.84 -2.35 -22.48
C LEU A 13 7.76 -3.55 -22.26
N PRO A 14 7.92 -4.06 -21.02
CA PRO A 14 8.83 -5.16 -20.74
C PRO A 14 8.28 -6.49 -21.28
N ASP A 15 9.17 -7.43 -21.62
CA ASP A 15 8.85 -8.72 -22.25
C ASP A 15 7.82 -9.55 -21.47
N GLY A 16 7.74 -9.39 -20.15
CA GLY A 16 6.79 -10.09 -19.30
C GLY A 16 5.39 -9.45 -19.20
N PHE A 17 5.15 -8.31 -19.85
CA PHE A 17 3.86 -7.59 -19.79
C PHE A 17 2.91 -8.08 -20.89
N SER A 18 2.27 -9.22 -20.63
CA SER A 18 1.40 -9.93 -21.57
C SER A 18 0.13 -9.16 -21.96
N PRO A 19 -0.59 -9.58 -23.03
CA PRO A 19 -1.88 -9.00 -23.41
C PRO A 19 -2.93 -8.98 -22.28
N GLU A 20 -2.95 -10.00 -21.43
CA GLU A 20 -3.87 -10.10 -20.30
C GLU A 20 -3.55 -9.03 -19.24
N HIS A 21 -2.27 -8.74 -19.00
CA HIS A 21 -1.88 -7.63 -18.14
C HIS A 21 -2.29 -6.27 -18.72
N LYS A 22 -2.14 -6.08 -20.04
CA LYS A 22 -2.56 -4.85 -20.73
C LYS A 22 -4.05 -4.60 -20.54
N ASP A 23 -4.88 -5.61 -20.80
CA ASP A 23 -6.33 -5.52 -20.64
C ASP A 23 -6.71 -5.24 -19.18
N ALA A 24 -6.15 -6.00 -18.24
CA ALA A 24 -6.42 -5.84 -16.81
C ALA A 24 -6.05 -4.43 -16.30
N VAL A 25 -4.89 -3.89 -16.69
CA VAL A 25 -4.48 -2.53 -16.31
C VAL A 25 -5.42 -1.48 -16.93
N LEU A 26 -5.73 -1.58 -18.22
CA LEU A 26 -6.61 -0.59 -18.87
C LEU A 26 -8.04 -0.63 -18.32
N ARG A 27 -8.58 -1.82 -18.07
CA ARG A 27 -9.87 -1.99 -17.40
C ARG A 27 -9.83 -1.45 -15.97
N TYR A 28 -8.73 -1.65 -15.24
CA TYR A 28 -8.60 -1.16 -13.87
C TYR A 28 -8.69 0.37 -13.83
N LEU A 29 -8.05 1.05 -14.80
CA LEU A 29 -8.10 2.51 -14.92
C LEU A 29 -9.51 3.03 -15.28
N LYS A 30 -10.33 2.23 -15.97
CA LYS A 30 -11.69 2.61 -16.39
C LYS A 30 -12.75 2.27 -15.34
N GLU A 31 -12.66 1.09 -14.75
CA GLU A 31 -13.75 0.46 -13.99
C GLU A 31 -13.46 0.34 -12.49
N GLY A 32 -12.18 0.32 -12.09
CA GLY A 32 -11.68 0.40 -10.71
C GLY A 32 -12.28 -0.59 -9.69
N ALA A 33 -13.52 -0.35 -9.25
CA ALA A 33 -14.18 -1.01 -8.14
C ALA A 33 -14.81 -2.37 -8.46
N THR A 34 -15.06 -2.68 -9.74
CA THR A 34 -15.82 -3.88 -10.17
C THR A 34 -15.00 -5.16 -10.33
N PHE A 35 -13.69 -5.08 -10.11
CA PHE A 35 -12.79 -6.22 -10.36
C PHE A 35 -13.01 -7.37 -9.36
N SER A 36 -13.06 -8.59 -9.88
CA SER A 36 -12.88 -9.83 -9.11
C SER A 36 -11.47 -9.93 -8.49
N LEU A 37 -11.27 -10.84 -7.54
CA LEU A 37 -9.96 -11.04 -6.90
C LEU A 37 -8.86 -11.42 -7.91
N ILE A 38 -9.19 -12.26 -8.90
CA ILE A 38 -8.25 -12.70 -9.93
C ILE A 38 -7.85 -11.52 -10.82
N GLU A 39 -8.83 -10.74 -11.29
CA GLU A 39 -8.56 -9.56 -12.12
C GLU A 39 -7.74 -8.52 -11.37
N ARG A 40 -8.00 -8.30 -10.07
CA ARG A 40 -7.17 -7.39 -9.24
C ARG A 40 -5.74 -7.89 -9.15
N SER A 41 -5.54 -9.19 -8.96
CA SER A 41 -4.20 -9.76 -8.88
C SER A 41 -3.43 -9.55 -10.18
N LEU A 42 -4.07 -9.80 -11.32
CA LEU A 42 -3.47 -9.61 -12.64
C LEU A 42 -3.15 -8.13 -12.92
N ALA A 43 -4.05 -7.21 -12.57
CA ALA A 43 -3.80 -5.78 -12.72
C ALA A 43 -2.63 -5.30 -11.86
N PHE A 44 -2.55 -5.74 -10.60
CA PHE A 44 -1.45 -5.35 -9.69
C PHE A 44 -0.11 -5.93 -10.13
N GLU A 45 -0.08 -7.19 -10.58
CA GLU A 45 1.11 -7.75 -11.23
C GLU A 45 1.50 -6.94 -12.48
N GLY A 46 0.52 -6.51 -13.27
CA GLY A 46 0.73 -5.62 -14.41
C GLY A 46 1.40 -4.30 -14.01
N PHE A 47 0.92 -3.63 -12.95
CA PHE A 47 1.54 -2.40 -12.45
C PHE A 47 2.95 -2.62 -11.88
N ASP A 48 3.20 -3.76 -11.23
CA ASP A 48 4.54 -4.13 -10.78
C ASP A 48 5.50 -4.30 -11.97
N ARG A 49 5.07 -4.97 -13.04
CA ARG A 49 5.87 -5.16 -14.26
C ARG A 49 6.15 -3.84 -14.97
N LEU A 50 5.15 -2.94 -15.05
CA LEU A 50 5.30 -1.62 -15.67
C LEU A 50 6.40 -0.76 -15.02
N ARG A 51 6.86 -1.07 -13.81
CA ARG A 51 8.02 -0.41 -13.18
C ARG A 51 9.26 -0.39 -14.09
N GLN A 52 9.46 -1.43 -14.89
CA GLN A 52 10.61 -1.60 -15.78
C GLN A 52 10.34 -1.11 -17.21
N ALA A 53 9.13 -0.67 -17.54
CA ALA A 53 8.85 -0.06 -18.83
C ALA A 53 9.68 1.21 -19.01
N VAL A 54 10.07 1.50 -20.25
CA VAL A 54 10.94 2.62 -20.59
C VAL A 54 10.18 3.62 -21.44
N VAL A 55 10.36 4.90 -21.14
CA VAL A 55 9.93 6.02 -21.97
C VAL A 55 11.14 6.68 -22.61
N TYR A 56 11.08 6.84 -23.93
CA TYR A 56 12.02 7.66 -24.71
C TYR A 56 11.34 8.96 -25.06
N LEU A 57 11.97 10.07 -24.67
CA LEU A 57 11.48 11.40 -24.97
C LEU A 57 12.64 12.37 -25.10
N ARG A 58 12.74 13.07 -26.23
CA ARG A 58 13.78 14.09 -26.49
C ARG A 58 15.21 13.58 -26.23
N GLY A 59 15.50 12.34 -26.64
CA GLY A 59 16.81 11.71 -26.47
C GLY A 59 17.11 11.20 -25.05
N ALA A 60 16.21 11.38 -24.08
CA ALA A 60 16.33 10.77 -22.76
C ALA A 60 15.58 9.43 -22.71
N SER A 61 16.17 8.46 -22.00
CA SER A 61 15.57 7.16 -21.72
C SER A 61 15.37 7.03 -20.22
N LEU A 62 14.13 6.93 -19.77
CA LEU A 62 13.79 6.82 -18.35
C LEU A 62 12.89 5.62 -18.11
N SER A 63 13.10 4.90 -17.00
CA SER A 63 12.11 3.92 -16.56
C SER A 63 10.85 4.61 -16.03
N PHE A 64 9.71 3.93 -16.07
CA PHE A 64 8.49 4.42 -15.44
C PHE A 64 8.69 4.70 -13.95
N ALA A 65 9.48 3.87 -13.26
CA ALA A 65 9.85 4.09 -11.87
C ALA A 65 10.58 5.43 -11.67
N SER A 66 11.54 5.75 -12.54
CA SER A 66 12.29 7.00 -12.50
C SER A 66 11.41 8.22 -12.81
N VAL A 67 10.47 8.07 -13.74
CA VAL A 67 9.46 9.12 -14.01
C VAL A 67 8.59 9.34 -12.78
N TYR A 68 8.06 8.28 -12.16
CA TYR A 68 7.25 8.39 -10.95
C TYR A 68 8.02 9.04 -9.81
N GLU A 69 9.24 8.59 -9.52
CA GLU A 69 10.05 9.12 -8.41
C GLU A 69 10.30 10.62 -8.57
N SER A 70 10.70 11.06 -9.77
CA SER A 70 11.05 12.47 -10.03
C SER A 70 9.83 13.39 -10.25
N LEU A 71 8.78 12.91 -10.92
CA LEU A 71 7.61 13.71 -11.27
C LEU A 71 6.56 13.74 -10.16
N VAL A 72 6.47 12.64 -9.39
CA VAL A 72 5.40 12.42 -8.42
C VAL A 72 5.94 12.39 -7.00
N GLU A 73 6.77 11.40 -6.65
CA GLU A 73 7.17 11.17 -5.26
C GLU A 73 7.93 12.37 -4.68
N GLN A 74 9.03 12.78 -5.32
CA GLN A 74 9.85 13.92 -4.87
C GLN A 74 9.06 15.25 -4.81
N ARG A 75 8.02 15.38 -5.63
CA ARG A 75 7.26 16.62 -5.74
C ARG A 75 6.13 16.70 -4.71
N PHE A 76 5.48 15.59 -4.40
CA PHE A 76 4.21 15.60 -3.66
C PHE A 76 4.25 14.86 -2.32
N ALA A 77 5.13 13.87 -2.14
CA ALA A 77 5.09 12.96 -0.98
C ALA A 77 5.19 13.70 0.36
N ASP A 78 6.20 14.56 0.53
CA ASP A 78 6.45 15.24 1.81
C ASP A 78 5.32 16.20 2.16
N SER A 79 4.90 17.04 1.19
CA SER A 79 3.78 17.98 1.37
C SER A 79 2.46 17.28 1.66
N PHE A 80 2.25 16.09 1.10
CA PHE A 80 1.08 15.27 1.37
C PHE A 80 1.09 14.75 2.80
N ILE A 81 2.19 14.16 3.24
CA ILE A 81 2.37 13.66 4.62
C ILE A 81 2.23 14.79 5.63
N GLU A 82 2.87 15.93 5.38
CA GLU A 82 2.76 17.12 6.24
C GLU A 82 1.30 17.58 6.38
N SER A 83 0.55 17.59 5.28
CA SER A 83 -0.86 17.96 5.28
C SER A 83 -1.72 16.95 6.05
N LEU A 84 -1.43 15.64 5.91
CA LEU A 84 -2.13 14.60 6.66
C LEU A 84 -1.89 14.71 8.17
N LEU A 85 -0.65 14.99 8.58
CA LEU A 85 -0.29 15.15 10.00
C LEU A 85 -0.96 16.34 10.67
N LYS A 86 -1.47 17.31 9.91
CA LYS A 86 -2.24 18.47 10.41
C LYS A 86 -3.76 18.27 10.33
N ALA A 87 -4.24 17.26 9.61
CA ALA A 87 -5.67 17.05 9.42
C ALA A 87 -6.32 16.51 10.70
N GLU A 88 -7.54 16.95 11.03
CA GLU A 88 -8.32 16.36 12.13
C GLU A 88 -8.94 15.02 11.70
N ASP A 89 -9.66 15.03 10.57
CA ASP A 89 -10.25 13.84 9.93
C ASP A 89 -9.37 13.37 8.76
N ILE A 90 -8.44 12.46 9.04
CA ILE A 90 -7.48 11.93 8.04
C ILE A 90 -8.21 11.23 6.90
N ALA A 91 -9.23 10.44 7.20
CA ALA A 91 -9.93 9.64 6.19
C ALA A 91 -10.55 10.56 5.13
N ARG A 92 -11.38 11.51 5.54
CA ARG A 92 -12.04 12.43 4.60
C ARG A 92 -11.08 13.40 3.92
N PHE A 93 -10.07 13.87 4.65
CA PHE A 93 -9.10 14.82 4.11
C PHE A 93 -8.17 14.16 3.07
N SER A 94 -7.67 12.95 3.36
CA SER A 94 -6.76 12.22 2.47
C SER A 94 -7.38 11.92 1.11
N GLU A 95 -8.67 11.58 1.03
CA GLU A 95 -9.35 11.32 -0.24
C GLU A 95 -9.36 12.54 -1.16
N ARG A 96 -9.69 13.72 -0.59
CA ARG A 96 -9.71 14.98 -1.35
C ARG A 96 -8.32 15.37 -1.81
N LEU A 97 -7.34 15.30 -0.91
CA LEU A 97 -5.96 15.67 -1.21
C LEU A 97 -5.35 14.72 -2.25
N ARG A 98 -5.60 13.41 -2.14
CA ARG A 98 -5.22 12.41 -3.14
C ARG A 98 -5.79 12.74 -4.52
N ALA A 99 -7.08 13.07 -4.60
CA ALA A 99 -7.74 13.43 -5.86
C ALA A 99 -7.18 14.73 -6.46
N LEU A 100 -6.86 15.72 -5.61
CA LEU A 100 -6.21 16.95 -6.04
C LEU A 100 -4.84 16.67 -6.68
N ILE A 101 -3.97 15.94 -5.99
CA ILE A 101 -2.63 15.63 -6.49
C ILE A 101 -2.70 14.72 -7.72
N ALA A 102 -3.63 13.77 -7.79
CA ALA A 102 -3.84 12.94 -8.98
C ALA A 102 -4.10 13.79 -10.25
N ARG A 103 -4.90 14.86 -10.14
CA ARG A 103 -5.10 15.81 -11.26
C ARG A 103 -3.81 16.57 -11.61
N GLN A 104 -3.04 16.97 -10.61
CA GLN A 104 -1.74 17.63 -10.83
C GLN A 104 -0.72 16.71 -11.51
N ILE A 105 -0.71 15.42 -11.16
CA ILE A 105 0.14 14.40 -11.81
C ILE A 105 -0.23 14.30 -13.30
N VAL A 106 -1.52 14.18 -13.64
CA VAL A 106 -1.97 14.09 -15.04
C VAL A 106 -1.56 15.34 -15.82
N ASN A 107 -1.74 16.53 -15.26
CA ASN A 107 -1.32 17.77 -15.91
C ASN A 107 0.20 17.81 -16.09
N ALA A 108 0.98 17.43 -15.08
CA ALA A 108 2.43 17.41 -15.17
C ALA A 108 2.96 16.41 -16.22
N LEU A 109 2.28 15.27 -16.40
CA LEU A 109 2.59 14.32 -17.48
C LEU A 109 2.31 14.91 -18.86
N LYS A 110 1.18 15.61 -19.02
CA LYS A 110 0.83 16.31 -20.27
C LYS A 110 1.82 17.42 -20.60
N ASP A 111 2.10 18.30 -19.63
CA ASP A 111 2.97 19.46 -19.79
C ASP A 111 4.39 19.06 -20.18
N ARG A 112 4.86 17.90 -19.70
CA ARG A 112 6.18 17.35 -20.05
C ARG A 112 6.18 16.48 -21.32
N GLY A 113 5.03 16.24 -21.94
CA GLY A 113 4.90 15.43 -23.15
C GLY A 113 4.95 13.92 -22.91
N TYR A 114 4.88 13.46 -21.65
CA TYR A 114 4.84 12.04 -21.29
C TYR A 114 3.48 11.37 -21.52
N PHE A 115 2.44 12.18 -21.74
CA PHE A 115 1.10 11.69 -22.06
C PHE A 115 0.58 12.37 -23.32
N GLN A 116 0.29 11.58 -24.35
CA GLN A 116 -0.18 12.03 -25.66
C GLN A 116 -1.33 11.11 -26.12
N GLN A 117 -2.43 11.68 -26.62
CA GLN A 117 -3.65 10.91 -26.93
C GLN A 117 -3.46 9.95 -28.12
N ASP A 118 -2.62 10.35 -29.06
CA ASP A 118 -2.19 9.63 -30.26
C ASP A 118 -1.10 8.58 -29.99
N VAL A 119 -0.56 8.52 -28.77
CA VAL A 119 0.35 7.46 -28.32
C VAL A 119 -0.35 6.60 -27.26
N PRO A 120 -1.09 5.54 -27.65
CA PRO A 120 -1.87 4.73 -26.71
C PRO A 120 -1.05 4.16 -25.55
N ALA A 121 0.22 3.82 -25.78
CA ALA A 121 1.11 3.29 -24.76
C ALA A 121 1.37 4.30 -23.61
N SER A 122 1.19 5.59 -23.84
CA SER A 122 1.35 6.63 -22.81
C SER A 122 0.29 6.55 -21.71
N GLN A 123 -0.84 5.88 -21.97
CA GLN A 123 -1.84 5.57 -20.95
C GLN A 123 -1.29 4.65 -19.86
N PHE A 124 -0.33 3.77 -20.17
CA PHE A 124 0.29 2.89 -19.18
C PHE A 124 1.18 3.67 -18.22
N LEU A 125 1.92 4.68 -18.70
CA LEU A 125 2.73 5.54 -17.83
C LEU A 125 1.85 6.37 -16.90
N MET A 126 0.79 6.97 -17.43
CA MET A 126 -0.20 7.69 -16.63
C MET A 126 -0.84 6.77 -15.59
N GLY A 127 -1.30 5.59 -16.01
CA GLY A 127 -1.90 4.59 -15.14
C GLY A 127 -0.96 4.14 -14.03
N TYR A 128 0.30 3.86 -14.37
CA TYR A 128 1.36 3.53 -13.42
C TYR A 128 1.52 4.63 -12.36
N CYS A 129 1.65 5.89 -12.78
CA CYS A 129 1.83 7.00 -11.85
C CYS A 129 0.63 7.18 -10.92
N LEU A 130 -0.59 7.07 -11.45
CA LEU A 130 -1.82 7.22 -10.67
C LEU A 130 -2.05 6.05 -9.70
N TYR A 131 -1.74 4.83 -10.12
CA TYR A 131 -1.83 3.65 -9.27
C TYR A 131 -0.87 3.73 -8.09
N TRP A 132 0.41 4.03 -8.34
CA TRP A 132 1.40 4.13 -7.28
C TRP A 132 1.13 5.31 -6.35
N TRP A 133 0.65 6.44 -6.89
CA TRP A 133 0.16 7.54 -6.06
C TRP A 133 -1.02 7.14 -5.18
N TYR A 134 -2.01 6.43 -5.73
CA TYR A 134 -3.15 5.93 -4.97
C TYR A 134 -2.70 5.00 -3.84
N SER A 135 -1.81 4.06 -4.13
CA SER A 135 -1.26 3.11 -3.16
C SER A 135 -0.46 3.82 -2.06
N PHE A 136 0.43 4.75 -2.44
CA PHE A 136 1.19 5.60 -1.52
C PHE A 136 0.26 6.38 -0.59
N SER A 137 -0.64 7.18 -1.16
CA SER A 137 -1.50 8.09 -0.40
C SER A 137 -2.47 7.36 0.51
N LYS A 138 -3.03 6.22 0.08
CA LYS A 138 -3.89 5.39 0.92
C LYS A 138 -3.10 4.72 2.05
N GLY A 139 -1.88 4.25 1.76
CA GLY A 139 -0.97 3.65 2.73
C GLY A 139 -0.68 4.60 3.89
N TYR A 140 -0.10 5.76 3.58
CA TYR A 140 0.30 6.73 4.59
C TYR A 140 -0.88 7.35 5.35
N ALA A 141 -2.04 7.54 4.71
CA ALA A 141 -3.24 7.97 5.44
C ALA A 141 -3.64 6.97 6.52
N PHE A 142 -3.61 5.67 6.21
CA PHE A 142 -3.94 4.63 7.18
C PHE A 142 -2.86 4.47 8.25
N GLU A 143 -1.59 4.54 7.88
CA GLU A 143 -0.47 4.48 8.82
C GLU A 143 -0.52 5.61 9.85
N ILE A 144 -0.72 6.86 9.41
CA ILE A 144 -0.86 8.01 10.31
C ILE A 144 -2.09 7.86 11.22
N GLU A 145 -3.20 7.32 10.70
CA GLU A 145 -4.39 7.02 11.51
C GLU A 145 -4.08 6.02 12.64
N ILE A 146 -3.33 4.96 12.33
CA ILE A 146 -2.87 3.99 13.33
C ILE A 146 -1.95 4.65 14.34
N PHE A 147 -0.92 5.39 13.92
CA PHE A 147 0.03 6.02 14.84
C PHE A 147 -0.64 6.98 15.81
N ARG A 148 -1.58 7.80 15.34
CA ARG A 148 -2.35 8.69 16.21
C ARG A 148 -3.21 7.93 17.21
N ASP A 149 -3.88 6.88 16.77
CA ASP A 149 -4.73 6.07 17.64
C ASP A 149 -3.92 5.31 18.70
N LEU A 150 -2.73 4.78 18.35
CA LEU A 150 -1.80 4.19 19.32
C LEU A 150 -1.35 5.22 20.35
N ALA A 151 -0.91 6.40 19.90
CA ALA A 151 -0.47 7.48 20.75
C ALA A 151 -1.58 7.96 21.70
N SER A 152 -2.81 8.15 21.19
CA SER A 152 -3.96 8.56 22.02
C SER A 152 -4.39 7.49 23.01
N THR A 153 -4.11 6.21 22.73
CA THR A 153 -4.36 5.10 23.66
C THR A 153 -3.24 4.97 24.72
N GLY A 154 -2.14 5.71 24.56
CA GLY A 154 -0.98 5.65 25.47
C GLY A 154 -0.08 4.44 25.25
N ILE A 155 -0.19 3.76 24.10
CA ILE A 155 0.73 2.70 23.72
C ILE A 155 2.07 3.32 23.34
N VAL A 156 3.16 2.80 23.90
CA VAL A 156 4.52 3.19 23.53
C VAL A 156 4.95 2.41 22.30
N PHE A 157 5.39 3.11 21.27
CA PHE A 157 5.89 2.54 20.02
C PHE A 157 6.94 3.45 19.39
N GLU A 158 7.80 2.87 18.56
CA GLU A 158 8.72 3.61 17.68
C GLU A 158 8.20 3.49 16.25
N SER A 159 8.09 4.60 15.51
CA SER A 159 7.75 4.58 14.08
C SER A 159 8.98 4.91 13.24
N HIS A 160 9.00 4.49 11.98
CA HIS A 160 9.97 5.04 11.04
C HIS A 160 9.73 6.55 10.82
N ASP A 161 10.71 7.24 10.24
CA ASP A 161 10.55 8.64 9.84
C ASP A 161 9.83 8.74 8.48
N LEU A 162 8.60 9.26 8.51
CA LEU A 162 7.74 9.44 7.34
C LEU A 162 8.29 10.47 6.33
N PHE A 163 9.10 11.42 6.79
CA PHE A 163 9.68 12.46 5.94
C PHE A 163 11.01 12.03 5.31
N SER A 164 11.65 10.98 5.83
CA SER A 164 12.85 10.41 5.24
C SER A 164 12.49 9.45 4.10
N PRO A 165 13.02 9.64 2.87
CA PRO A 165 12.85 8.66 1.79
C PRO A 165 13.35 7.25 2.17
N GLN A 166 14.34 7.17 3.06
CA GLN A 166 14.85 5.90 3.57
C GLN A 166 13.89 5.28 4.59
N GLY A 167 13.32 6.12 5.47
CA GLY A 167 12.27 5.71 6.42
C GLY A 167 11.03 5.16 5.71
N ARG A 168 10.57 5.84 4.66
CA ARG A 168 9.49 5.38 3.78
C ARG A 168 9.73 4.05 3.06
N ARG A 169 10.99 3.63 2.97
CA ARG A 169 11.43 2.35 2.39
C ARG A 169 11.83 1.34 3.47
N SER A 170 11.52 1.64 4.73
CA SER A 170 11.75 0.73 5.85
C SER A 170 11.04 -0.60 5.61
N ARG A 171 11.60 -1.65 6.21
CA ARG A 171 11.02 -3.00 6.17
C ARG A 171 9.84 -3.17 7.13
N HIS A 172 9.62 -2.20 8.01
CA HIS A 172 8.56 -2.17 9.01
C HIS A 172 8.19 -0.71 9.30
N ASP A 173 6.94 -0.49 9.66
CA ASP A 173 6.38 0.84 9.90
C ASP A 173 6.58 1.27 11.35
N LEU A 174 6.50 0.30 12.26
CA LEU A 174 6.61 0.53 13.69
C LEU A 174 7.25 -0.63 14.45
N VAL A 175 7.66 -0.35 15.69
CA VAL A 175 8.10 -1.33 16.69
C VAL A 175 7.25 -1.14 17.96
N VAL A 176 6.67 -2.23 18.46
CA VAL A 176 5.87 -2.26 19.68
C VAL A 176 6.39 -3.40 20.56
N SER A 177 6.81 -3.11 21.78
CA SER A 177 7.37 -4.12 22.71
C SER A 177 8.47 -4.97 22.05
N SER A 178 9.41 -4.31 21.37
CA SER A 178 10.51 -4.95 20.59
C SER A 178 10.11 -5.76 19.35
N PHE A 179 8.81 -5.88 19.05
CA PHE A 179 8.33 -6.56 17.83
C PHE A 179 8.16 -5.58 16.68
N ARG A 180 8.54 -6.02 15.48
CA ARG A 180 8.42 -5.23 14.26
C ARG A 180 7.03 -5.39 13.65
N GLY A 181 6.37 -4.28 13.41
CA GLY A 181 5.03 -4.17 12.85
C GLY A 181 5.01 -3.52 11.49
N ASP A 182 4.00 -3.84 10.69
CA ASP A 182 3.78 -3.25 9.37
C ASP A 182 2.29 -2.94 9.17
N VAL A 183 1.98 -1.75 8.65
CA VAL A 183 0.62 -1.27 8.47
C VAL A 183 0.21 -1.46 7.01
N LYS A 184 -0.91 -2.14 6.79
CA LYS A 184 -1.38 -2.49 5.44
C LYS A 184 -2.85 -2.16 5.26
N THR A 185 -3.18 -1.47 4.18
CA THR A 185 -4.56 -1.00 3.93
C THR A 185 -5.55 -2.09 3.50
N SER A 186 -5.08 -3.31 3.28
CA SER A 186 -5.91 -4.47 2.98
C SER A 186 -5.15 -5.76 3.20
N THR A 187 -5.86 -6.88 3.22
CA THR A 187 -5.28 -8.23 3.27
C THR A 187 -4.66 -8.69 1.95
N TYR A 188 -4.52 -7.85 0.93
CA TYR A 188 -3.95 -8.27 -0.36
C TYR A 188 -2.52 -8.85 -0.23
N PHE A 189 -1.74 -8.40 0.75
CA PHE A 189 -0.41 -8.96 1.04
C PHE A 189 -0.43 -10.46 1.40
N TRP A 190 -1.59 -11.01 1.77
CA TRP A 190 -1.81 -12.45 1.97
C TRP A 190 -1.99 -13.25 0.69
N HIS A 191 -2.38 -12.61 -0.41
CA HIS A 191 -2.80 -13.30 -1.64
C HIS A 191 -1.73 -13.32 -2.73
N THR A 192 -0.64 -12.60 -2.55
CA THR A 192 0.45 -12.55 -3.54
C THR A 192 1.50 -13.61 -3.27
N SER A 193 2.26 -14.03 -4.27
CA SER A 193 3.48 -14.83 -4.08
C SER A 193 4.50 -14.21 -3.10
N ARG A 194 4.31 -12.94 -2.69
CA ARG A 194 5.08 -12.25 -1.63
C ARG A 194 4.77 -12.75 -0.22
N THR A 195 3.71 -13.54 0.02
CA THR A 195 3.36 -13.98 1.37
C THR A 195 4.40 -14.91 2.01
N ALA A 196 5.18 -15.64 1.21
CA ALA A 196 6.33 -16.41 1.71
C ALA A 196 7.44 -15.53 2.31
N THR A 197 7.35 -14.21 2.13
CA THR A 197 8.36 -13.23 2.56
C THR A 197 7.87 -12.27 3.65
N LEU A 198 6.72 -12.52 4.29
CA LEU A 198 6.25 -11.68 5.40
C LEU A 198 7.27 -11.65 6.54
N ARG A 199 8.01 -10.54 6.68
CA ARG A 199 9.15 -10.42 7.61
C ARG A 199 8.78 -9.88 8.99
N SER A 200 7.70 -9.11 9.07
CA SER A 200 7.26 -8.48 10.32
C SER A 200 6.66 -9.50 11.27
N ASP A 201 6.75 -9.19 12.55
CA ASP A 201 6.17 -9.96 13.66
C ASP A 201 4.68 -9.75 13.75
N PHE A 202 4.20 -8.59 13.30
CA PHE A 202 2.78 -8.32 13.17
C PHE A 202 2.42 -7.41 12.00
N TYR A 203 1.14 -7.47 11.61
CA TYR A 203 0.54 -6.61 10.60
C TYR A 203 -0.76 -6.02 11.11
N ILE A 204 -0.86 -4.69 11.12
CA ILE A 204 -2.12 -3.98 11.38
C ILE A 204 -2.80 -3.74 10.03
N THR A 205 -4.02 -4.23 9.87
CA THR A 205 -4.74 -4.12 8.59
C THR A 205 -6.25 -4.00 8.78
N GLN A 206 -6.97 -3.94 7.65
CA GLN A 206 -8.43 -3.90 7.61
C GLN A 206 -8.96 -5.09 6.84
N ILE A 207 -10.04 -5.68 7.34
CA ILE A 207 -10.85 -6.68 6.65
C ILE A 207 -12.28 -6.20 6.49
N ILE A 208 -12.99 -6.77 5.52
CA ILE A 208 -14.43 -6.56 5.38
C ILE A 208 -15.12 -7.49 6.38
N GLY A 209 -15.70 -6.92 7.43
CA GLY A 209 -16.43 -7.61 8.49
C GLY A 209 -17.88 -7.95 8.12
N ARG A 210 -18.65 -8.41 9.11
CA ARG A 210 -20.10 -8.58 9.00
C ARG A 210 -20.73 -7.24 8.59
N GLU A 211 -21.72 -7.27 7.71
CA GLU A 211 -22.38 -6.06 7.15
C GLU A 211 -21.53 -5.21 6.21
N ARG A 212 -20.42 -5.73 5.67
CA ARG A 212 -19.50 -5.02 4.77
C ARG A 212 -18.81 -3.79 5.41
N LYS A 213 -18.82 -3.69 6.74
CA LYS A 213 -18.06 -2.67 7.47
C LYS A 213 -16.59 -3.06 7.52
N LEU A 214 -15.70 -2.08 7.38
CA LEU A 214 -14.26 -2.31 7.56
C LEU A 214 -13.96 -2.48 9.06
N ALA A 215 -13.34 -3.60 9.42
CA ALA A 215 -12.86 -3.89 10.76
C ALA A 215 -11.33 -3.88 10.77
N LYS A 216 -10.72 -3.16 11.72
CA LYS A 216 -9.27 -3.18 11.93
C LYS A 216 -8.90 -4.44 12.72
N VAL A 217 -7.87 -5.14 12.25
CA VAL A 217 -7.39 -6.38 12.85
C VAL A 217 -5.88 -6.39 12.89
N VAL A 218 -5.32 -7.20 13.77
CA VAL A 218 -3.88 -7.44 13.85
C VAL A 218 -3.61 -8.90 13.60
N PHE A 219 -2.74 -9.17 12.62
CA PHE A 219 -2.17 -10.49 12.40
C PHE A 219 -0.84 -10.56 13.12
N LEU A 220 -0.68 -11.53 14.01
CA LEU A 220 0.48 -11.70 14.87
C LEU A 220 1.14 -13.03 14.54
N ARG A 221 2.48 -13.05 14.49
CA ARG A 221 3.22 -14.31 14.59
C ARG A 221 2.93 -14.94 15.95
N LYS A 222 2.90 -16.27 15.98
CA LYS A 222 2.64 -17.01 17.23
C LYS A 222 3.60 -16.60 18.36
N THR A 223 4.87 -16.33 18.04
CA THR A 223 5.87 -15.89 19.03
C THR A 223 5.49 -14.59 19.73
N PHE A 224 4.91 -13.62 19.02
CA PHE A 224 4.42 -12.39 19.63
C PHE A 224 3.14 -12.65 20.45
N TRP A 225 2.23 -13.48 19.94
CA TRP A 225 1.03 -13.85 20.69
C TRP A 225 1.36 -14.51 22.05
N ASP A 226 2.36 -15.39 22.07
CA ASP A 226 2.80 -16.10 23.26
C ASP A 226 3.28 -15.12 24.37
N GLU A 227 3.81 -13.94 24.02
CA GLU A 227 4.19 -12.90 24.98
C GLU A 227 3.01 -12.08 25.53
N ILE A 228 1.98 -11.83 24.70
CA ILE A 228 0.77 -11.13 25.14
C ILE A 228 -0.27 -12.04 25.79
N ASN A 229 0.03 -13.34 25.84
CA ASN A 229 -0.63 -14.43 26.54
C ASN A 229 -2.16 -14.44 26.39
N GLY A 230 -2.67 -15.41 25.65
CA GLY A 230 -4.10 -15.65 25.58
C GLY A 230 -4.48 -16.93 24.86
N GLU A 231 -5.72 -17.33 25.07
CA GLU A 231 -6.31 -18.47 24.36
C GLU A 231 -6.68 -18.07 22.93
N THR A 232 -6.56 -19.03 22.01
CA THR A 232 -6.92 -18.86 20.60
C THR A 232 -7.91 -19.92 20.15
N PHE A 233 -8.80 -19.55 19.24
CA PHE A 233 -9.69 -20.49 18.56
C PHE A 233 -9.15 -20.81 17.17
N HIS A 234 -9.26 -22.06 16.72
CA HIS A 234 -8.86 -22.42 15.35
C HIS A 234 -9.90 -21.95 14.33
N SER A 235 -9.44 -21.32 13.25
CA SER A 235 -10.31 -20.94 12.12
C SER A 235 -9.53 -20.77 10.82
N THR A 236 -10.19 -20.21 9.79
CA THR A 236 -9.62 -19.89 8.48
C THR A 236 -9.69 -18.39 8.21
N VAL A 237 -8.92 -17.90 7.24
CA VAL A 237 -8.99 -16.50 6.79
C VAL A 237 -10.41 -16.13 6.34
N ALA A 238 -11.07 -17.03 5.61
CA ALA A 238 -12.42 -16.81 5.07
C ALA A 238 -13.48 -16.65 6.16
N SER A 239 -13.28 -17.27 7.33
CA SER A 239 -14.21 -17.21 8.46
C SER A 239 -13.89 -16.09 9.46
N LEU A 240 -12.79 -15.35 9.29
CA LEU A 240 -12.40 -14.24 10.19
C LEU A 240 -13.53 -13.23 10.46
N PRO A 241 -14.30 -12.76 9.46
CA PRO A 241 -15.42 -11.84 9.70
C PRO A 241 -16.46 -12.41 10.68
N HIS A 242 -16.55 -13.74 10.79
CA HIS A 242 -17.52 -14.42 11.63
C HIS A 242 -16.99 -14.78 13.03
N VAL A 243 -15.69 -14.78 13.27
CA VAL A 243 -15.14 -15.22 14.57
C VAL A 243 -14.60 -14.06 15.41
N LEU A 244 -14.27 -12.93 14.78
CA LEU A 244 -13.87 -11.72 15.49
C LEU A 244 -15.02 -11.20 16.38
N PRO A 245 -14.69 -10.64 17.57
CA PRO A 245 -13.38 -10.18 18.01
C PRO A 245 -12.48 -11.25 18.68
N LYS A 246 -12.89 -12.53 18.73
CA LYS A 246 -12.12 -13.57 19.43
C LYS A 246 -10.75 -13.79 18.77
N PRO A 247 -9.64 -13.85 19.56
CA PRO A 247 -8.33 -14.21 19.03
C PRO A 247 -8.38 -15.57 18.34
N THR A 248 -7.91 -15.60 17.10
CA THR A 248 -8.12 -16.73 16.20
C THR A 248 -6.80 -17.19 15.60
N LEU A 249 -6.44 -18.44 15.83
CA LEU A 249 -5.31 -19.10 15.18
C LEU A 249 -5.72 -19.59 13.79
N ILE A 250 -5.00 -19.12 12.77
CA ILE A 250 -5.13 -19.56 11.39
C ILE A 250 -3.81 -20.15 10.90
N ILE A 251 -3.87 -21.05 9.93
CA ILE A 251 -2.70 -21.53 9.20
C ILE A 251 -2.74 -20.93 7.79
N HIS A 252 -1.68 -20.23 7.42
CA HIS A 252 -1.55 -19.62 6.10
C HIS A 252 -0.19 -19.95 5.51
N HIS A 253 -0.17 -20.63 4.35
CA HIS A 253 1.03 -21.19 3.72
C HIS A 253 1.92 -21.99 4.70
N GLY A 254 1.29 -22.78 5.57
CA GLY A 254 1.99 -23.60 6.57
C GLY A 254 2.53 -22.82 7.78
N VAL A 255 2.37 -21.50 7.83
CA VAL A 255 2.80 -20.65 8.94
C VAL A 255 1.60 -20.33 9.85
N PRO A 256 1.72 -20.51 11.18
CA PRO A 256 0.66 -20.14 12.12
C PRO A 256 0.63 -18.63 12.37
N TRP A 257 -0.57 -18.06 12.31
CA TRP A 257 -0.83 -16.66 12.62
C TRP A 257 -2.00 -16.55 13.59
N VAL A 258 -1.89 -15.63 14.55
CA VAL A 258 -3.01 -15.26 15.42
C VAL A 258 -3.61 -13.96 14.91
N VAL A 259 -4.91 -13.97 14.62
CA VAL A 259 -5.67 -12.79 14.20
C VAL A 259 -6.53 -12.33 15.35
N ILE A 260 -6.42 -11.05 15.68
CA ILE A 260 -7.15 -10.45 16.79
C ILE A 260 -7.76 -9.12 16.35
N ASP A 261 -8.88 -8.76 16.98
CA ASP A 261 -9.45 -7.43 16.84
C ASP A 261 -8.45 -6.35 17.30
N TYR A 262 -8.37 -5.25 16.56
CA TYR A 262 -7.39 -4.21 16.84
C TYR A 262 -7.61 -3.55 18.21
N ALA A 263 -8.84 -3.33 18.66
CA ALA A 263 -9.10 -2.74 19.98
C ALA A 263 -8.66 -3.68 21.10
N LEU A 264 -8.99 -4.97 20.99
CA LEU A 264 -8.58 -5.98 21.96
C LEU A 264 -7.05 -6.16 22.00
N TRP A 265 -6.38 -6.09 20.85
CA TRP A 265 -4.91 -6.10 20.80
C TRP A 265 -4.31 -4.92 21.55
N LYS A 266 -4.84 -3.69 21.35
CA LYS A 266 -4.38 -2.50 22.07
C LYS A 266 -4.52 -2.65 23.59
N GLU A 267 -5.64 -3.19 24.06
CA GLU A 267 -5.85 -3.44 25.50
C GLU A 267 -4.78 -4.37 26.08
N LYS A 268 -4.46 -5.46 25.36
CA LYS A 268 -3.42 -6.41 25.77
C LYS A 268 -2.02 -5.80 25.78
N ILE A 269 -1.66 -5.05 24.73
CA ILE A 269 -0.37 -4.35 24.68
C ILE A 269 -0.24 -3.34 25.83
N LEU A 270 -1.28 -2.54 26.05
CA LEU A 270 -1.27 -1.54 27.11
C LEU A 270 -1.17 -2.20 28.50
N PHE A 271 -1.82 -3.34 28.71
CA PHE A 271 -1.67 -4.10 29.95
C PHE A 271 -0.22 -4.57 30.15
N ASN A 272 0.40 -5.18 29.14
CA ASN A 272 1.77 -5.68 29.22
C ASN A 272 2.79 -4.55 29.46
N GLN A 273 2.70 -3.45 28.71
CA GLN A 273 3.61 -2.30 28.86
C GLN A 273 3.51 -1.63 30.23
N LYS A 274 2.41 -1.83 30.98
CA LYS A 274 2.27 -1.36 32.35
C LYS A 274 2.88 -2.31 33.38
N GLN A 275 2.98 -3.60 33.08
CA GLN A 275 3.63 -4.60 33.97
C GLN A 275 5.16 -4.55 33.87
N GLU A 276 5.71 -4.06 32.76
CA GLU A 276 7.15 -3.93 32.52
C GLU A 276 7.78 -2.65 33.10
N ARG A 277 6.97 -1.74 33.66
CA ARG A 277 7.40 -0.48 34.30
C ARG A 277 7.53 -0.65 35.81
#